data_AF-K2BT11-F1
#
_entry.id   AF-K2BT11-F1
#
_cell.length_a   1.000
_cell.length_b   1.000
_cell.length_c   1.000
_cell.angle_alpha   90.00
_cell.angle_beta   90.00
_cell.angle_gamma   90.00
#
_symmetry.space_group_name_H-M   'P 1'
#
loop_
_entity.id
_entity.type
_entity.pdbx_description
1 polymer ?
#
loop_
_entity_poly.entity_id
_entity_poly.type
_entity_poly.pdbx_seq_one_letter_code
_entity_poly.pdbx_strand_id
1 'polypeptide(L)'
;FCCWLAEYLFTRRENKPASAAALVTGALLGLISPPNVPFWMVAVGAFFCIIFGKMVFGGFGKNIFNPAMVGRCFLYISFPAALAASWYVPFQGGIAGFAAYSSLTRTADVDSSMYKVDAVTSATTLTAVKKLNVVRRDALASQNQAEADRALQAFKNIDISRLFVGNINGCHGETSSLLILLAMAYLLYQKVIFLPLMIGPFIGLFAAKLMLHVLGLDTMPLLQGYFINIFGGGTLFAAIFMVTEPISAPVNNKARWIYSILIGFLAAIIRSLSAFNAGFMFAILLGNTFGPLIEIGVTEWEKSKKA
;
A
#
# COMPACT_ATOMS: atom_id res chain seq x y z
N PHE A 1 17.06 2.45 11.98
CA PHE A 1 17.71 2.57 13.30
C PHE A 1 16.73 2.66 14.47
N CYS A 2 15.76 3.58 14.47
CA CYS A 2 14.80 3.74 15.57
C CYS A 2 14.07 2.44 15.96
N CYS A 3 13.63 1.63 15.01
CA CYS A 3 13.01 0.32 15.30
C CYS A 3 13.96 -0.64 16.04
N TRP A 4 15.23 -0.73 15.62
CA TRP A 4 16.21 -1.56 16.28
C TRP A 4 16.52 -1.07 17.69
N LEU A 5 16.62 0.25 17.88
CA LEU A 5 16.80 0.86 19.19
C LEU A 5 15.61 0.55 20.11
N ALA A 6 14.37 0.66 19.60
CA ALA A 6 13.16 0.33 20.35
C ALA A 6 13.15 -1.15 20.80
N GLU A 7 13.53 -2.07 19.90
CA GLU A 7 13.64 -3.50 20.23
C GLU A 7 14.73 -3.74 21.28
N TYR A 8 15.90 -3.16 21.09
CA TYR A 8 17.04 -3.27 22.00
C TYR A 8 16.71 -2.81 23.43
N LEU A 9 15.98 -1.70 23.58
CA LEU A 9 15.57 -1.19 24.89
C LEU A 9 14.68 -2.17 25.66
N PHE A 10 13.81 -2.91 24.96
CA PHE A 10 12.97 -3.94 25.58
C PHE A 10 13.76 -5.23 25.86
N THR A 11 14.54 -5.70 24.88
CA THR A 11 15.28 -6.97 25.04
C THR A 11 16.45 -6.86 26.01
N ARG A 12 16.95 -5.65 26.30
CA ARG A 12 17.96 -5.40 27.34
C ARG A 12 17.49 -5.86 28.72
N ARG A 13 16.19 -5.77 29.04
CA ARG A 13 15.64 -6.28 30.31
C ARG A 13 15.65 -7.80 30.38
N GLU A 14 15.66 -8.47 29.23
CA GLU A 14 15.67 -9.94 29.11
C GLU A 14 17.06 -10.52 28.78
N ASN A 15 18.11 -9.69 28.71
CA ASN A 15 19.47 -10.07 28.27
C ASN A 15 19.51 -10.79 26.90
N LYS A 16 18.59 -10.43 25.97
CA LYS A 16 18.54 -11.01 24.62
C LYS A 16 19.04 -10.00 23.57
N PRO A 17 19.75 -10.46 22.52
CA PRO A 17 20.13 -9.59 21.42
C PRO A 17 18.89 -9.14 20.63
N ALA A 18 18.89 -7.89 20.17
CA ALA A 18 17.84 -7.37 19.30
C ALA A 18 17.92 -8.04 17.92
N SER A 19 16.76 -8.43 17.37
CA SER A 19 16.70 -9.12 16.09
C SER A 19 17.01 -8.19 14.92
N ALA A 20 17.70 -8.71 13.90
CA ALA A 20 17.87 -8.04 12.61
C ALA A 20 16.53 -7.72 11.92
N ALA A 21 15.46 -8.44 12.28
CA ALA A 21 14.12 -8.19 11.75
C ALA A 21 13.61 -6.76 12.04
N ALA A 22 13.97 -6.14 13.17
CA ALA A 22 13.60 -4.74 13.43
C ALA A 22 14.21 -3.75 12.43
N LEU A 23 15.39 -4.06 11.87
CA LEU A 23 15.99 -3.23 10.82
C LEU A 23 15.17 -3.32 9.54
N VAL A 24 14.69 -4.52 9.18
CA VAL A 24 13.80 -4.73 8.03
C VAL A 24 12.47 -4.00 8.25
N THR A 25 11.86 -4.13 9.42
CA THR A 25 10.64 -3.38 9.79
C THR A 25 10.85 -1.87 9.65
N GLY A 26 12.00 -1.35 10.12
CA GLY A 26 12.33 0.07 10.01
C GLY A 26 12.56 0.53 8.56
N ALA A 27 13.21 -0.30 7.74
CA ALA A 27 13.40 -0.02 6.32
C ALA A 27 12.05 0.00 5.58
N LEU A 28 11.18 -0.98 5.83
CA LEU A 28 9.83 -1.01 5.27
C LEU A 28 9.01 0.20 5.72
N LEU A 29 9.06 0.57 7.00
CA LEU A 29 8.36 1.76 7.51
C LEU A 29 8.86 3.07 6.87
N GLY A 30 10.16 3.17 6.59
CA GLY A 30 10.72 4.29 5.85
C GLY A 30 10.22 4.34 4.40
N LEU A 31 10.24 3.21 3.70
CA LEU A 31 9.81 3.12 2.31
C LEU A 31 8.31 3.40 2.11
N ILE A 32 7.47 3.05 3.08
CA ILE A 32 6.03 3.30 3.04
C ILE A 32 5.62 4.69 3.55
N SER A 33 6.57 5.46 4.05
CA SER A 33 6.32 6.84 4.49
C SER A 33 6.60 7.80 3.33
N PRO A 34 5.78 8.86 3.17
CA PRO A 34 6.08 9.93 2.23
C PRO A 34 7.39 10.67 2.60
N PRO A 35 8.12 11.20 1.60
CA PRO A 35 9.38 11.94 1.82
C PRO A 35 9.26 13.14 2.74
N ASN A 36 8.10 13.80 2.79
CA ASN A 36 7.96 15.05 3.53
C ASN A 36 7.71 14.84 5.03
N VAL A 37 7.46 13.59 5.46
CA VAL A 37 7.05 13.33 6.84
C VAL A 37 8.24 13.67 7.74
N PRO A 38 8.08 14.58 8.72
CA PRO A 38 9.15 14.93 9.63
C PRO A 38 9.76 13.69 10.27
N PHE A 39 11.09 13.61 10.31
CA PHE A 39 11.79 12.42 10.80
C PHE A 39 11.39 12.02 12.23
N TRP A 40 11.01 12.98 13.06
CA TRP A 40 10.52 12.71 14.42
C TRP A 40 9.20 11.93 14.40
N MET A 41 8.28 12.19 13.47
CA MET A 41 7.03 11.45 13.35
C MET A 41 7.32 10.00 12.96
N VAL A 42 8.19 9.80 11.96
CA VAL A 42 8.64 8.45 11.57
C VAL A 42 9.33 7.74 12.73
N ALA A 43 10.11 8.45 13.55
CA ALA A 43 10.73 7.89 14.75
C ALA A 43 9.67 7.46 15.78
N VAL A 44 8.68 8.30 16.09
CA VAL A 44 7.57 7.93 16.99
C VAL A 44 6.82 6.71 16.46
N GLY A 45 6.51 6.68 15.16
CA GLY A 45 5.91 5.52 14.50
C GLY A 45 6.77 4.27 14.58
N ALA A 46 8.09 4.40 14.47
CA ALA A 46 9.04 3.29 14.61
C ALA A 46 9.06 2.70 16.03
N PHE A 47 8.99 3.53 17.07
CA PHE A 47 8.84 3.05 18.44
C PHE A 47 7.48 2.36 18.62
N PHE A 48 6.39 2.99 18.18
CA PHE A 48 5.05 2.45 18.29
C PHE A 48 4.94 1.08 17.59
N CYS A 49 5.48 0.96 16.38
CA CYS A 49 5.38 -0.24 15.57
C CYS A 49 6.09 -1.45 16.21
N ILE A 50 7.24 -1.23 16.85
CA ILE A 50 7.97 -2.30 17.53
C ILE A 50 7.31 -2.65 18.86
N ILE A 51 6.92 -1.65 19.65
CA ILE A 51 6.31 -1.89 20.96
C ILE A 51 4.99 -2.64 20.78
N PHE A 52 4.05 -2.06 20.03
CA PHE A 52 2.69 -2.59 19.91
C PHE A 52 2.54 -3.63 18.81
N GLY A 53 3.34 -3.57 17.75
CA GLY A 53 3.28 -4.55 16.66
C GLY A 53 4.07 -5.82 16.93
N LYS A 54 5.03 -5.82 17.88
CA LYS A 54 5.94 -6.96 18.10
C LYS A 54 6.15 -7.30 19.58
N MET A 55 6.58 -6.34 20.40
CA MET A 55 7.03 -6.64 21.76
C MET A 55 5.89 -6.99 22.73
N VAL A 56 4.71 -6.38 22.57
CA VAL A 56 3.52 -6.72 23.37
C VAL A 56 3.12 -8.20 23.24
N PHE A 57 3.42 -8.83 22.10
CA PHE A 57 3.14 -10.25 21.85
C PHE A 57 4.28 -11.18 22.26
N GLY A 58 5.31 -10.68 22.93
CA GLY A 58 6.46 -11.46 23.40
C GLY A 58 7.63 -11.58 22.42
N GLY A 59 7.70 -10.68 21.43
CA GLY A 59 8.88 -10.48 20.59
C GLY A 59 8.83 -11.18 19.23
N PHE A 60 10.02 -11.47 18.67
CA PHE A 60 10.16 -12.01 17.32
C PHE A 60 9.53 -13.41 17.17
N GLY A 61 8.77 -13.61 16.10
CA GLY A 61 8.12 -14.89 15.79
C GLY A 61 6.79 -15.11 16.51
N LYS A 62 6.39 -14.21 17.41
CA LYS A 62 5.12 -14.26 18.14
C LYS A 62 4.16 -13.13 17.75
N ASN A 63 4.58 -12.24 16.85
CA ASN A 63 3.76 -11.12 16.42
C ASN A 63 2.58 -11.60 15.57
N ILE A 64 1.38 -11.28 16.02
CA ILE A 64 0.13 -11.54 15.29
C ILE A 64 0.02 -10.62 14.07
N PHE A 65 0.51 -9.38 14.20
CA PHE A 65 0.44 -8.37 13.16
C PHE A 65 1.79 -8.13 12.50
N ASN A 66 1.77 -7.72 11.23
CA ASN A 66 2.92 -7.10 10.56
C ASN A 66 3.27 -5.78 11.28
N PRO A 67 4.43 -5.67 11.95
CA PRO A 67 4.73 -4.51 12.78
C PRO A 67 4.83 -3.22 11.94
N ALA A 68 5.38 -3.28 10.73
CA ALA A 68 5.51 -2.10 9.87
C ALA A 68 4.12 -1.52 9.50
N MET A 69 3.13 -2.38 9.28
CA MET A 69 1.75 -1.95 9.01
C MET A 69 1.07 -1.32 10.23
N VAL A 70 1.34 -1.84 11.43
CA VAL A 70 0.88 -1.22 12.69
C VAL A 70 1.44 0.20 12.80
N GLY A 71 2.74 0.37 12.54
CA GLY A 71 3.40 1.69 12.53
C GLY A 71 2.80 2.65 11.51
N ARG A 72 2.63 2.21 10.26
CA ARG A 72 2.03 3.04 9.19
C ARG A 72 0.61 3.43 9.54
N CYS A 73 -0.20 2.49 10.03
CA CYS A 73 -1.58 2.73 10.44
C CYS A 73 -1.66 3.79 11.54
N PHE A 74 -0.84 3.67 12.58
CA PHE A 74 -0.75 4.66 13.65
C PHE A 74 -0.40 6.05 13.11
N LEU A 75 0.66 6.16 12.30
CA LEU A 75 1.05 7.45 11.73
C LEU A 75 -0.04 8.04 10.85
N TYR A 76 -0.75 7.20 10.10
CA TYR A 76 -1.78 7.64 9.18
C TYR A 76 -3.05 8.14 9.89
N ILE A 77 -3.39 7.56 11.04
CA ILE A 77 -4.51 7.99 11.88
C ILE A 77 -4.13 9.21 12.73
N SER A 78 -2.94 9.21 13.33
CA SER A 78 -2.51 10.28 14.25
C SER A 78 -2.01 11.54 13.54
N PHE A 79 -1.41 11.40 12.35
CA PHE A 79 -0.84 12.51 11.58
C PHE A 79 -1.32 12.51 10.11
N PRO A 80 -2.65 12.57 9.87
CA PRO A 80 -3.19 12.47 8.51
C PRO A 80 -2.75 13.64 7.63
N ALA A 81 -2.55 14.84 8.17
CA ALA A 81 -2.07 15.99 7.40
C ALA A 81 -0.65 15.74 6.84
N ALA A 82 0.25 15.18 7.65
CA ALA A 82 1.61 14.88 7.22
C ALA A 82 1.66 13.72 6.21
N LEU A 83 0.83 12.69 6.40
CA LEU A 83 0.86 11.50 5.55
C LEU A 83 -0.05 11.54 4.32
N ALA A 84 -1.04 12.44 4.28
CA ALA A 84 -2.06 12.47 3.22
C ALA A 84 -2.25 13.84 2.55
N ALA A 85 -1.81 14.96 3.13
CA ALA A 85 -2.16 16.30 2.65
C ALA A 85 -1.10 17.01 1.80
N SER A 86 0.14 16.51 1.70
CA SER A 86 1.18 17.17 0.90
C SER A 86 2.05 16.14 0.19
N TRP A 87 1.95 16.11 -1.14
CA TRP A 87 2.74 15.20 -1.98
C TRP A 87 3.67 16.01 -2.86
N TYR A 88 4.87 15.48 -3.08
CA TYR A 88 5.87 16.16 -3.89
C TYR A 88 5.83 15.64 -5.33
N VAL A 89 5.96 16.56 -6.28
CA VAL A 89 6.04 16.25 -7.71
C VAL A 89 7.32 15.44 -7.96
N PRO A 90 7.22 14.23 -8.54
CA PRO A 90 8.39 13.43 -8.82
C PRO A 90 9.28 14.18 -9.81
N PHE A 91 10.58 14.06 -9.59
CA PHE A 91 11.56 14.89 -10.27
C PHE A 91 11.57 14.67 -11.79
N GLN A 92 11.49 15.75 -12.58
CA GLN A 92 11.57 15.72 -14.04
C GLN A 92 12.85 16.41 -14.51
N GLY A 93 13.95 15.67 -14.73
CA GLY A 93 15.16 16.25 -15.34
C GLY A 93 16.51 15.59 -15.03
N GLY A 94 16.68 14.29 -15.28
CA GLY A 94 17.99 13.61 -15.29
C GLY A 94 19.04 14.07 -14.25
N ILE A 95 20.23 14.45 -14.73
CA ILE A 95 21.41 14.82 -13.90
C ILE A 95 21.27 16.22 -13.27
N ALA A 96 20.54 17.14 -13.89
CA ALA A 96 20.35 18.51 -13.40
C ALA A 96 19.53 18.58 -12.09
N GLY A 97 18.72 17.56 -11.80
CA GLY A 97 17.96 17.45 -10.54
C GLY A 97 18.76 17.16 -9.30
N PHE A 98 19.93 16.53 -9.46
CA PHE A 98 20.80 16.26 -8.34
C PHE A 98 21.34 17.56 -7.73
N ALA A 99 21.52 18.60 -8.56
CA ALA A 99 21.90 19.95 -8.11
C ALA A 99 20.73 20.74 -7.47
N ALA A 100 19.48 20.33 -7.67
CA ALA A 100 18.32 20.95 -7.01
C ALA A 100 18.24 20.61 -5.51
N TYR A 101 18.91 19.53 -5.06
CA TYR A 101 19.05 19.21 -3.63
C TYR A 101 19.97 20.19 -2.89
N SER A 102 20.83 20.93 -3.59
CA SER A 102 21.78 21.87 -2.98
C SER A 102 21.33 23.33 -2.97
N SER A 103 20.21 23.70 -3.63
CA SER A 103 19.79 25.10 -3.67
C SER A 103 18.30 25.30 -3.99
N LEU A 104 17.57 25.73 -2.96
CA LEU A 104 16.44 26.68 -2.97
C LEU A 104 15.56 26.73 -4.24
N THR A 105 14.93 25.63 -4.65
CA THR A 105 13.94 25.68 -5.74
C THR A 105 12.54 25.38 -5.21
N ARG A 106 11.76 26.46 -5.10
CA ARG A 106 10.33 26.49 -4.73
C ARG A 106 9.54 25.98 -5.94
N THR A 107 8.77 24.89 -5.77
CA THR A 107 7.51 24.44 -6.45
C THR A 107 7.05 25.00 -7.82
N ALA A 108 7.88 25.64 -8.66
CA ALA A 108 7.40 26.49 -9.76
C ALA A 108 7.65 25.97 -11.19
N ASP A 109 8.56 25.04 -11.43
CA ASP A 109 8.82 24.55 -12.80
C ASP A 109 8.26 23.13 -13.03
N VAL A 110 6.96 22.98 -12.76
CA VAL A 110 6.21 21.75 -13.06
C VAL A 110 5.58 21.91 -14.44
N ASP A 111 5.97 21.06 -15.39
CA ASP A 111 5.36 20.99 -16.71
C ASP A 111 3.84 20.75 -16.59
N SER A 112 3.09 21.81 -16.91
CA SER A 112 1.61 21.88 -16.94
C SER A 112 0.95 20.89 -17.90
N SER A 113 1.73 20.09 -18.65
CA SER A 113 1.24 19.10 -19.60
C SER A 113 0.47 17.92 -18.98
N MET A 114 0.54 17.70 -17.65
CA MET A 114 -0.17 16.56 -17.03
C MET A 114 -1.68 16.75 -16.87
N TYR A 115 -2.19 17.98 -16.79
CA TYR A 115 -3.63 18.25 -16.72
C TYR A 115 -3.91 19.65 -17.29
N LYS A 116 -4.55 19.71 -18.46
CA LYS A 116 -4.97 20.96 -19.11
C LYS A 116 -6.23 21.54 -18.42
N VAL A 117 -6.16 21.76 -17.10
CA VAL A 117 -7.16 22.41 -16.24
C VAL A 117 -6.41 23.06 -15.06
N ASP A 118 -6.66 24.34 -14.78
CA ASP A 118 -5.99 25.23 -13.80
C ASP A 118 -6.12 24.82 -12.31
N ALA A 119 -5.76 23.59 -11.96
CA ALA A 119 -5.62 23.17 -10.57
C ALA A 119 -4.68 21.97 -10.46
N VAL A 120 -3.38 22.21 -10.58
CA VAL A 120 -2.36 21.25 -10.16
C VAL A 120 -2.47 21.10 -8.63
N THR A 121 -3.32 20.19 -8.18
CA THR A 121 -3.24 19.66 -6.81
C THR A 121 -2.39 18.41 -6.89
N SER A 122 -1.27 18.40 -6.19
CA SER A 122 -0.34 17.28 -5.99
C SER A 122 -1.02 16.07 -5.35
N ALA A 123 -1.96 15.42 -6.03
CA ALA A 123 -2.67 14.25 -5.56
C ALA A 123 -1.94 13.00 -6.05
N THR A 124 -1.91 11.93 -5.24
CA THR A 124 -1.48 10.61 -5.74
C THR A 124 -2.43 10.14 -6.84
N THR A 125 -1.92 9.35 -7.79
CA THR A 125 -2.71 8.85 -8.93
C THR A 125 -4.03 8.22 -8.49
N LEU A 126 -4.00 7.48 -7.38
CA LEU A 126 -5.18 6.82 -6.84
C LEU A 126 -6.20 7.81 -6.23
N THR A 127 -5.73 8.89 -5.60
CA THR A 127 -6.60 9.97 -5.12
C THR A 127 -7.29 10.65 -6.30
N ALA A 128 -6.55 10.90 -7.39
CA ALA A 128 -7.10 11.49 -8.60
C ALA A 128 -8.16 10.58 -9.23
N VAL A 129 -7.88 9.28 -9.39
CA VAL A 129 -8.84 8.29 -9.91
C VAL A 129 -10.11 8.25 -9.07
N LYS A 130 -9.98 8.26 -7.75
CA LYS A 130 -11.13 8.23 -6.85
C LYS A 130 -11.98 9.48 -6.99
N LYS A 131 -11.37 10.67 -7.04
CA LYS A 131 -12.08 11.93 -7.30
C LYS A 131 -12.81 11.88 -8.65
N LEU A 132 -12.15 11.42 -9.71
CA LEU A 132 -12.76 11.26 -11.03
C LEU A 132 -13.96 10.32 -11.00
N ASN A 133 -13.90 9.21 -10.26
CA ASN A 133 -15.03 8.29 -10.13
C ASN A 133 -16.22 8.94 -9.42
N VAL A 134 -15.98 9.70 -8.36
CA VAL A 134 -17.04 10.45 -7.66
C VAL A 134 -17.67 11.49 -8.61
N VAL A 135 -16.86 12.31 -9.29
CA VAL A 135 -17.36 13.31 -10.25
C VAL A 135 -18.18 12.66 -11.37
N ARG A 136 -17.70 11.57 -11.97
CA ARG A 136 -18.43 10.86 -13.03
C ARG A 136 -19.75 10.31 -12.52
N ARG A 137 -19.76 9.70 -11.33
CA ARG A 137 -20.97 9.14 -10.73
C ARG A 137 -22.00 10.23 -10.45
N ASP A 138 -21.58 11.36 -9.89
CA ASP A 138 -22.48 12.47 -9.56
C ASP A 138 -23.02 13.14 -10.84
N ALA A 139 -22.19 13.27 -11.88
CA ALA A 139 -22.62 13.76 -13.20
C ALA A 139 -23.61 12.82 -13.91
N LEU A 140 -23.42 11.50 -13.80
CA LEU A 140 -24.38 10.51 -14.30
C LEU A 140 -25.70 10.58 -13.53
N ALA A 141 -25.66 10.80 -12.22
CA ALA A 141 -26.86 10.99 -11.40
C ALA A 141 -27.61 12.28 -11.74
N SER A 142 -26.90 13.35 -12.09
CA SER A 142 -27.49 14.63 -12.54
C SER A 142 -27.83 14.69 -14.03
N GLN A 143 -27.76 13.57 -14.76
CA GLN A 143 -27.97 13.48 -16.22
C GLN A 143 -27.06 14.41 -17.05
N ASN A 144 -25.92 14.84 -16.50
CA ASN A 144 -24.96 15.70 -17.20
C ASN A 144 -23.92 14.85 -17.95
N GLN A 145 -24.31 14.36 -19.14
CA GLN A 145 -23.48 13.47 -19.96
C GLN A 145 -22.12 14.10 -20.34
N ALA A 146 -22.09 15.41 -20.60
CA ALA A 146 -20.89 16.11 -21.01
C ALA A 146 -19.80 16.11 -19.91
N GLU A 147 -20.20 16.26 -18.65
CA GLU A 147 -19.28 16.21 -17.51
C GLU A 147 -18.82 14.79 -17.20
N ALA A 148 -19.73 13.81 -17.33
CA ALA A 148 -19.40 12.39 -17.18
C ALA A 148 -18.37 11.91 -18.23
N ASP A 149 -18.45 12.43 -19.45
CA ASP A 149 -17.50 12.12 -20.54
C ASP A 149 -16.16 12.81 -20.35
N ARG A 150 -16.14 14.06 -19.85
CA ARG A 150 -14.88 14.75 -19.48
C ARG A 150 -14.12 13.99 -18.40
N ALA A 151 -14.81 13.54 -17.35
CA ALA A 151 -14.20 12.74 -16.29
C ALA A 151 -13.63 11.42 -16.82
N LEU A 152 -14.32 10.78 -17.77
CA LEU A 152 -13.85 9.56 -18.43
C LEU A 152 -12.63 9.80 -19.32
N GLN A 153 -12.61 10.90 -20.09
CA GLN A 153 -11.45 11.27 -20.90
C GLN A 153 -10.23 11.55 -20.03
N ALA A 154 -10.40 12.31 -18.94
CA ALA A 154 -9.33 12.55 -17.98
C ALA A 154 -8.78 11.26 -17.36
N PHE A 155 -9.65 10.28 -17.08
CA PHE A 155 -9.24 8.96 -16.60
C PHE A 155 -8.48 8.17 -17.67
N LYS A 156 -8.95 8.19 -18.92
CA LYS A 156 -8.30 7.49 -20.05
C LYS A 156 -6.89 8.02 -20.33
N ASN A 157 -6.67 9.32 -20.10
CA ASN A 157 -5.38 9.99 -20.27
C ASN A 157 -4.33 9.65 -19.19
N ILE A 158 -4.66 8.82 -18.19
CA ILE A 158 -3.69 8.37 -17.21
C ILE A 158 -2.76 7.33 -17.86
N ASP A 159 -1.54 7.78 -18.19
CA ASP A 159 -0.48 6.96 -18.79
C ASP A 159 0.00 5.85 -17.84
N ILE A 160 -0.38 4.59 -18.12
CA ILE A 160 0.07 3.42 -17.35
C ILE A 160 1.60 3.25 -17.41
N SER A 161 2.22 3.61 -18.54
CA SER A 161 3.67 3.56 -18.72
C SER A 161 4.43 4.42 -17.70
N ARG A 162 3.87 5.59 -17.33
CA ARG A 162 4.46 6.46 -16.30
C ARG A 162 4.34 5.85 -14.89
N LEU A 163 3.24 5.15 -14.59
CA LEU A 163 3.11 4.38 -13.34
C LEU A 163 4.09 3.20 -13.27
N PHE A 164 4.44 2.63 -14.42
CA PHE A 164 5.38 1.51 -14.48
C PHE A 164 6.84 1.94 -14.23
N VAL A 165 7.28 3.01 -14.90
CA VAL A 165 8.64 3.56 -14.78
C VAL A 165 8.84 4.26 -13.43
N GLY A 166 7.81 4.92 -12.94
CA GLY A 166 7.73 5.42 -11.57
C GLY A 166 7.96 6.89 -11.36
N ASN A 167 7.74 7.69 -12.41
CA ASN A 167 7.73 9.15 -12.30
C ASN A 167 6.34 9.64 -11.84
N ILE A 168 5.91 9.21 -10.65
CA ILE A 168 4.58 9.51 -10.09
C ILE A 168 4.67 10.01 -8.64
N ASN A 169 3.68 10.82 -8.22
CA ASN A 169 3.51 11.26 -6.84
C ASN A 169 3.19 10.05 -5.93
N GLY A 170 3.97 9.82 -4.87
CA GLY A 170 3.71 8.72 -3.92
C GLY A 170 4.78 8.55 -2.83
N CYS A 171 4.67 7.47 -2.05
CA CYS A 171 5.70 7.09 -1.08
C CYS A 171 6.91 6.46 -1.79
N HIS A 172 8.11 6.53 -1.21
CA HIS A 172 9.36 6.06 -1.84
C HIS A 172 9.31 4.61 -2.34
N GLY A 173 8.65 3.72 -1.61
CA GLY A 173 8.50 2.31 -1.97
C GLY A 173 7.41 2.04 -3.02
N GLU A 174 6.64 3.05 -3.41
CA GLU A 174 5.49 2.91 -4.32
C GLU A 174 5.73 3.53 -5.69
N THR A 175 6.82 4.29 -5.87
CA THR A 175 7.08 5.04 -7.10
C THR A 175 7.42 4.12 -8.25
N SER A 176 8.41 3.23 -8.14
CA SER A 176 8.86 2.41 -9.27
C SER A 176 8.35 0.97 -9.22
N SER A 177 7.34 0.65 -10.04
CA SER A 177 6.84 -0.72 -10.20
C SER A 177 7.91 -1.66 -10.75
N LEU A 178 8.77 -1.17 -11.65
CA LEU A 178 9.87 -1.96 -12.22
C LEU A 178 10.84 -2.49 -11.15
N LEU A 179 11.30 -1.62 -10.24
CA LEU A 179 12.21 -2.03 -9.17
C LEU A 179 11.57 -3.03 -8.22
N ILE A 180 10.27 -2.87 -7.95
CA ILE A 180 9.51 -3.81 -7.12
C ILE A 180 9.41 -5.19 -7.81
N LEU A 181 9.19 -5.22 -9.14
CA LEU A 181 9.15 -6.47 -9.90
C LEU A 181 10.52 -7.16 -9.98
N LEU A 182 11.61 -6.39 -10.09
CA LEU A 182 12.97 -6.95 -10.02
C LEU A 182 13.25 -7.56 -8.64
N ALA A 183 12.86 -6.85 -7.57
CA ALA A 183 12.96 -7.38 -6.22
C ALA A 183 12.08 -8.63 -6.01
N MET A 184 10.88 -8.66 -6.60
CA MET A 184 10.02 -9.85 -6.60
C MET A 184 10.70 -11.03 -7.29
N ALA A 185 11.30 -10.82 -8.47
CA ALA A 185 12.02 -11.88 -9.19
C ALA A 185 13.18 -12.42 -8.35
N TYR A 186 13.91 -11.54 -7.66
CA TYR A 186 14.97 -11.94 -6.73
C TYR A 186 14.44 -12.75 -5.54
N LEU A 187 13.34 -12.33 -4.91
CA LEU A 187 12.76 -13.05 -3.77
C LEU A 187 12.14 -14.40 -4.14
N LEU A 188 11.60 -14.51 -5.37
CA LEU A 188 11.15 -15.79 -5.94
C LEU A 188 12.34 -16.72 -6.23
N TYR A 189 13.45 -16.19 -6.75
CA TYR A 189 14.68 -16.96 -6.95
C TYR A 189 15.21 -17.53 -5.63
N GLN A 190 15.19 -16.73 -4.56
CA GLN A 190 15.59 -17.16 -3.22
C GLN A 190 14.56 -18.09 -2.52
N LYS A 191 13.39 -18.34 -3.14
CA LYS A 191 12.31 -19.19 -2.62
C LYS A 191 11.82 -18.82 -1.22
N VAL A 192 11.86 -17.53 -0.87
CA VAL A 192 11.41 -17.03 0.45
C VAL A 192 9.91 -16.73 0.45
N ILE A 193 9.33 -16.44 -0.72
CA ILE A 193 7.92 -16.04 -0.87
C ILE A 193 7.04 -17.22 -1.30
N PHE A 194 5.87 -17.35 -0.67
CA PHE A 194 4.82 -18.27 -1.10
C PHE A 194 3.91 -17.64 -2.15
N LEU A 195 3.73 -18.33 -3.29
CA LEU A 195 2.91 -17.87 -4.41
C LEU A 195 1.47 -17.46 -4.03
N PRO A 196 0.73 -18.18 -3.16
CA PRO A 196 -0.62 -17.79 -2.79
C PRO A 196 -0.67 -16.38 -2.18
N LEU A 197 0.25 -16.08 -1.26
CA LEU A 197 0.31 -14.78 -0.58
C LEU A 197 0.64 -13.63 -1.54
N MET A 198 1.41 -13.92 -2.58
CA MET A 198 1.81 -12.93 -3.58
C MET A 198 0.72 -12.69 -4.64
N ILE A 199 0.08 -13.75 -5.14
CA ILE A 199 -0.89 -13.67 -6.25
C ILE A 199 -2.30 -13.37 -5.75
N GLY A 200 -2.68 -13.93 -4.61
CA GLY A 200 -4.02 -13.80 -4.04
C GLY A 200 -4.53 -12.36 -3.89
N PRO A 201 -3.72 -11.37 -3.47
CA PRO A 201 -4.19 -10.00 -3.34
C PRO A 201 -4.64 -9.38 -4.67
N PHE A 202 -4.01 -9.77 -5.79
CA PHE A 202 -4.42 -9.31 -7.12
C PHE A 202 -5.77 -9.89 -7.54
N ILE A 203 -5.99 -11.18 -7.28
CA ILE A 203 -7.27 -11.84 -7.53
C ILE A 203 -8.38 -11.20 -6.70
N GLY A 204 -8.14 -10.98 -5.41
CA GLY A 204 -9.10 -10.31 -4.52
C GLY A 204 -9.42 -8.88 -4.97
N LEU A 205 -8.41 -8.14 -5.41
CA LEU A 205 -8.58 -6.77 -5.92
C LEU A 205 -9.43 -6.76 -7.20
N PHE A 206 -9.19 -7.69 -8.13
CA PHE A 206 -10.00 -7.83 -9.34
C PHE A 206 -11.45 -8.17 -9.01
N ALA A 207 -11.68 -9.13 -8.11
CA ALA A 207 -13.01 -9.54 -7.69
C ALA A 207 -13.80 -8.39 -7.05
N ALA A 208 -13.17 -7.62 -6.16
CA ALA A 208 -13.80 -6.44 -5.56
C ALA A 208 -14.10 -5.35 -6.58
N LYS A 209 -13.19 -5.07 -7.51
CA LYS A 209 -13.42 -4.08 -8.58
C LYS A 209 -14.54 -4.50 -9.52
N LEU A 210 -14.61 -5.77 -9.88
CA LEU A 210 -15.71 -6.33 -10.66
C LEU A 210 -17.04 -6.16 -9.92
N MET A 211 -17.08 -6.52 -8.64
CA MET A 211 -18.28 -6.35 -7.80
C MET A 211 -18.74 -4.89 -7.74
N LEU A 212 -17.82 -3.95 -7.50
CA LEU A 212 -18.15 -2.52 -7.43
C LEU A 212 -18.60 -1.94 -8.77
N HIS A 213 -18.07 -2.46 -9.87
CA HIS A 213 -18.49 -2.06 -11.22
C HIS A 213 -19.91 -2.55 -11.54
N VAL A 214 -20.22 -3.81 -11.21
CA VAL A 214 -21.56 -4.38 -11.39
C VAL A 214 -22.60 -3.68 -10.52
N LEU A 215 -22.24 -3.27 -9.31
CA LEU A 215 -23.10 -2.50 -8.40
C LEU A 215 -23.25 -1.01 -8.79
N GLY A 216 -22.56 -0.55 -9.84
CA GLY A 216 -22.59 0.86 -10.27
C GLY A 216 -21.86 1.83 -9.32
N LEU A 217 -21.11 1.33 -8.34
CA LEU A 217 -20.32 2.15 -7.40
C LEU A 217 -18.99 2.60 -8.01
N ASP A 218 -18.42 1.80 -8.92
CA ASP A 218 -17.26 2.17 -9.73
C ASP A 218 -17.68 2.34 -11.19
N THR A 219 -17.82 3.60 -11.60
CA THR A 219 -18.31 3.98 -12.93
C THR A 219 -17.21 4.02 -13.98
N MET A 220 -15.96 3.79 -13.57
CA MET A 220 -14.79 3.80 -14.44
C MET A 220 -14.58 2.47 -15.16
N PRO A 221 -13.87 2.45 -16.32
CA PRO A 221 -13.54 1.22 -17.02
C PRO A 221 -12.81 0.21 -16.14
N LEU A 222 -13.37 -1.00 -16.01
CA LEU A 222 -12.89 -2.03 -15.09
C LEU A 222 -11.40 -2.37 -15.28
N LEU A 223 -10.99 -2.72 -16.51
CA LEU A 223 -9.62 -3.18 -16.78
C LEU A 223 -8.59 -2.09 -16.51
N GLN A 224 -8.83 -0.87 -17.02
CA GLN A 224 -7.93 0.25 -16.80
C GLN A 224 -7.88 0.65 -15.31
N GLY A 225 -9.03 0.65 -14.62
CA GLY A 225 -9.11 0.93 -13.19
C GLY A 225 -8.36 -0.12 -12.34
N TYR A 226 -8.45 -1.39 -12.73
CA TYR A 226 -7.72 -2.49 -12.12
C TYR A 226 -6.20 -2.30 -12.25
N PHE A 227 -5.69 -2.06 -13.47
CA PHE A 227 -4.26 -1.85 -13.68
C PHE A 227 -3.74 -0.60 -12.97
N ILE A 228 -4.50 0.49 -12.95
CA ILE A 228 -4.11 1.69 -12.20
C ILE A 228 -4.07 1.41 -10.69
N ASN A 229 -4.93 0.53 -10.16
CA ASN A 229 -4.85 0.13 -8.75
C ASN A 229 -3.68 -0.80 -8.45
N ILE A 230 -3.21 -1.60 -9.42
CA ILE A 230 -2.03 -2.46 -9.25
C ILE A 230 -0.76 -1.62 -9.24
N PHE A 231 -0.58 -0.80 -10.28
CA PHE A 231 0.63 -0.01 -10.48
C PHE A 231 0.60 1.31 -9.68
N GLY A 232 -0.56 1.71 -9.18
CA GLY A 232 -0.75 2.94 -8.41
C GLY A 232 -1.01 2.70 -6.93
N GLY A 233 -0.35 3.49 -6.08
CA GLY A 233 -0.66 3.58 -4.65
C GLY A 233 -0.19 2.40 -3.81
N GLY A 234 0.95 1.79 -4.15
CA GLY A 234 1.65 0.84 -3.28
C GLY A 234 1.07 -0.56 -3.17
N THR A 235 0.12 -0.92 -4.03
CA THR A 235 -0.46 -2.28 -4.10
C THR A 235 0.60 -3.35 -4.35
N LEU A 236 1.42 -3.14 -5.38
CA LEU A 236 2.49 -4.07 -5.74
C LEU A 236 3.51 -4.22 -4.59
N PHE A 237 3.91 -3.10 -3.98
CA PHE A 237 4.81 -3.09 -2.82
C PHE A 237 4.21 -3.87 -1.64
N ALA A 238 2.93 -3.63 -1.32
CA ALA A 238 2.25 -4.32 -0.23
C ALA A 238 2.12 -5.83 -0.48
N ALA A 239 1.71 -6.22 -1.69
CA ALA A 239 1.57 -7.62 -2.06
C ALA A 239 2.91 -8.39 -1.98
N ILE A 240 4.02 -7.78 -2.40
CA ILE A 240 5.32 -8.47 -2.48
C ILE A 240 6.11 -8.46 -1.17
N PHE A 241 6.01 -7.39 -0.37
CA PHE A 241 6.86 -7.22 0.82
C PHE A 241 6.12 -7.31 2.16
N MET A 242 4.79 -7.19 2.20
CA MET A 242 4.04 -7.13 3.46
C MET A 242 3.09 -8.31 3.65
N VAL A 243 2.32 -8.65 2.61
CA VAL A 243 1.40 -9.80 2.66
C VAL A 243 2.17 -11.12 2.73
N THR A 244 3.37 -11.13 2.18
CA THR A 244 4.28 -12.29 2.12
C THR A 244 5.13 -12.45 3.39
N GLU A 245 4.89 -11.64 4.43
CA GLU A 245 5.58 -11.81 5.72
C GLU A 245 5.18 -13.16 6.35
N PRO A 246 6.14 -14.07 6.60
CA PRO A 246 5.83 -15.45 6.97
C PRO A 246 5.35 -15.63 8.41
N ILE A 247 5.51 -14.61 9.28
CA ILE A 247 5.20 -14.73 10.71
C ILE A 247 3.71 -14.51 10.98
N SER A 248 3.12 -13.49 10.37
CA SER A 248 1.70 -13.15 10.58
C SER A 248 0.76 -13.90 9.64
N ALA A 249 1.28 -14.50 8.56
CA ALA A 249 0.48 -15.22 7.57
C ALA A 249 0.15 -16.66 8.02
N PRO A 250 -0.98 -17.24 7.55
CA PRO A 250 -1.33 -18.64 7.82
C PRO A 250 -0.30 -19.64 7.31
N VAL A 251 -0.22 -20.81 7.94
CA VAL A 251 0.77 -21.85 7.62
C VAL A 251 0.27 -22.75 6.48
N ASN A 252 -1.01 -23.12 6.49
CA ASN A 252 -1.61 -23.99 5.47
C ASN A 252 -1.71 -23.28 4.11
N ASN A 253 -1.31 -23.98 3.04
CA ASN A 253 -1.29 -23.44 1.69
C ASN A 253 -2.69 -23.02 1.18
N LYS A 254 -3.75 -23.74 1.57
CA LYS A 254 -5.14 -23.37 1.22
C LYS A 254 -5.63 -22.16 2.02
N ALA A 255 -5.25 -22.08 3.30
CA ALA A 255 -5.55 -20.93 4.14
C ALA A 255 -4.89 -19.64 3.62
N ARG A 256 -3.65 -19.74 3.12
CA ARG A 256 -2.93 -18.61 2.50
C ARG A 256 -3.66 -18.03 1.29
N TRP A 257 -4.31 -18.86 0.46
CA TRP A 257 -5.12 -18.37 -0.66
C TRP A 257 -6.31 -17.54 -0.18
N ILE A 258 -7.08 -18.07 0.77
CA ILE A 258 -8.27 -17.38 1.31
C ILE A 258 -7.85 -16.06 1.99
N TYR A 259 -6.81 -16.12 2.83
CA TYR A 259 -6.26 -14.97 3.55
C TYR A 259 -5.82 -13.84 2.61
N SER A 260 -5.04 -14.15 1.58
CA SER A 260 -4.48 -13.12 0.69
C SER A 260 -5.51 -12.56 -0.29
N ILE A 261 -6.45 -13.39 -0.78
CA ILE A 261 -7.60 -12.93 -1.57
C ILE A 261 -8.46 -11.99 -0.73
N LEU A 262 -8.73 -12.33 0.54
CA LEU A 262 -9.48 -11.46 1.46
C LEU A 262 -8.80 -10.10 1.64
N ILE A 263 -7.47 -10.07 1.82
CA ILE A 263 -6.72 -8.82 1.94
C ILE A 263 -6.85 -7.96 0.67
N GLY A 264 -6.68 -8.56 -0.51
CA GLY A 264 -6.85 -7.83 -1.78
C GLY A 264 -8.25 -7.26 -1.96
N PHE A 265 -9.27 -8.07 -1.63
CA PHE A 265 -10.67 -7.70 -1.70
C PHE A 265 -11.00 -6.53 -0.76
N LEU A 266 -10.61 -6.64 0.51
CA LEU A 266 -10.80 -5.57 1.50
C LEU A 266 -10.04 -4.29 1.10
N ALA A 267 -8.81 -4.42 0.61
CA ALA A 267 -8.01 -3.26 0.19
C ALA A 267 -8.67 -2.47 -0.94
N ALA A 268 -9.28 -3.15 -1.90
CA ALA A 268 -10.01 -2.54 -3.02
C ALA A 268 -11.30 -1.83 -2.57
N ILE A 269 -12.04 -2.45 -1.64
CA ILE A 269 -13.25 -1.86 -1.05
C ILE A 269 -12.88 -0.58 -0.29
N ILE A 270 -11.86 -0.66 0.59
CA ILE A 270 -11.41 0.49 1.37
C ILE A 270 -10.96 1.61 0.44
N ARG A 271 -10.17 1.31 -0.59
CA ARG A 271 -9.74 2.31 -1.59
C ARG A 271 -10.89 3.01 -2.31
N SER A 272 -11.95 2.27 -2.60
CA SER A 272 -13.05 2.78 -3.43
C SER A 272 -14.08 3.53 -2.60
N LEU A 273 -14.36 3.09 -1.36
CA LEU A 273 -15.47 3.60 -0.54
C LEU A 273 -15.03 4.43 0.67
N SER A 274 -13.87 4.14 1.28
CA SER A 274 -13.39 4.88 2.45
C SER A 274 -12.70 6.17 2.04
N ALA A 275 -12.67 7.19 2.91
CA ALA A 275 -11.89 8.43 2.70
C ALA A 275 -10.39 8.19 2.47
N PHE A 276 -9.86 7.05 2.93
CA PHE A 276 -8.44 6.73 2.85
C PHE A 276 -8.02 6.12 1.50
N ASN A 277 -6.96 6.67 0.90
CA ASN A 277 -6.43 6.16 -0.37
C ASN A 277 -5.47 4.97 -0.17
N ALA A 278 -4.86 4.84 1.01
CA ALA A 278 -3.98 3.73 1.34
C ALA A 278 -4.76 2.53 1.96
N GLY A 279 -5.42 1.73 1.12
CA GLY A 279 -6.27 0.63 1.61
C GLY A 279 -5.52 -0.61 2.12
N PHE A 280 -4.29 -0.87 1.64
CA PHE A 280 -3.59 -2.13 1.95
C PHE A 280 -3.17 -2.26 3.42
N MET A 281 -2.75 -1.18 4.09
CA MET A 281 -2.33 -1.28 5.48
C MET A 281 -3.46 -1.75 6.41
N PHE A 282 -4.66 -1.20 6.22
CA PHE A 282 -5.84 -1.60 6.99
C PHE A 282 -6.28 -3.02 6.65
N ALA A 283 -6.29 -3.36 5.35
CA ALA A 283 -6.67 -4.69 4.89
C ALA A 283 -5.71 -5.77 5.39
N ILE A 284 -4.40 -5.52 5.43
CA ILE A 284 -3.41 -6.45 5.96
C ILE A 284 -3.60 -6.65 7.46
N LEU A 285 -3.82 -5.58 8.23
CA LEU A 285 -4.06 -5.70 9.67
C LEU A 285 -5.36 -6.47 9.97
N LEU A 286 -6.43 -6.22 9.22
CA LEU A 286 -7.67 -7.01 9.32
C LEU A 286 -7.44 -8.48 8.93
N GLY A 287 -6.70 -8.72 7.84
CA GLY A 287 -6.33 -10.06 7.41
C GLY A 287 -5.56 -10.81 8.50
N ASN A 288 -4.59 -10.16 9.14
CA ASN A 288 -3.82 -10.73 10.26
C ASN A 288 -4.72 -11.11 11.45
N THR A 289 -5.73 -10.30 11.78
CA THR A 289 -6.72 -10.65 12.82
C THR A 289 -7.48 -11.92 12.46
N PHE A 290 -7.88 -12.09 11.21
CA PHE A 290 -8.63 -13.26 10.74
C PHE A 290 -7.74 -14.46 10.36
N GLY A 291 -6.42 -14.28 10.24
CA GLY A 291 -5.48 -15.30 9.80
C GLY A 291 -5.59 -16.61 10.60
N PRO A 292 -5.54 -16.58 11.94
CA PRO A 292 -5.71 -17.78 12.76
C PRO A 292 -7.07 -18.46 12.59
N LEU A 293 -8.15 -17.69 12.43
CA LEU A 293 -9.50 -18.23 12.23
C LEU A 293 -9.61 -18.96 10.88
N ILE A 294 -9.02 -18.38 9.83
CA ILE A 294 -8.97 -19.00 8.49
C ILE A 294 -8.18 -20.31 8.53
N GLU A 295 -7.04 -20.33 9.24
CA GLU A 295 -6.21 -21.53 9.39
C GLU A 295 -6.98 -22.68 10.06
N ILE A 296 -7.65 -22.38 11.18
CA ILE A 296 -8.44 -23.38 11.93
C ILE A 296 -9.56 -23.93 11.05
N GLY A 297 -10.36 -23.05 10.44
CA GLY A 297 -11.50 -23.48 9.62
C GLY A 297 -11.09 -24.34 8.41
N VAL A 298 -9.98 -24.00 7.75
CA VAL A 298 -9.44 -24.81 6.63
C VAL A 298 -8.93 -26.16 7.12
N THR A 299 -8.22 -26.18 8.25
CA THR A 299 -7.65 -27.41 8.80
C THR A 299 -8.73 -28.39 9.24
N GLU A 300 -9.81 -27.89 9.86
CA GLU A 300 -10.97 -28.71 10.24
C GLU A 300 -11.71 -29.27 9.02
N TRP A 301 -11.90 -28.46 7.97
CA TRP A 301 -12.50 -28.90 6.71
C TRP A 301 -11.66 -29.97 6.00
N GLU A 302 -10.33 -29.90 6.09
CA GLU A 302 -9.45 -30.93 5.54
C GLU A 302 -9.52 -32.23 6.33
N LYS A 303 -9.69 -32.15 7.65
CA LYS A 303 -9.88 -33.33 8.50
C LYS A 303 -11.21 -34.02 8.20
N SER A 304 -12.31 -33.26 8.06
CA SER A 304 -13.62 -33.83 7.77
C SER A 304 -13.73 -34.49 6.38
N LYS A 305 -12.93 -34.05 5.41
CA LYS A 305 -12.83 -34.70 4.08
C LYS A 305 -12.04 -36.02 4.08
N LYS A 306 -11.23 -36.26 5.11
CA LYS A 306 -10.39 -37.46 5.23
C LYS A 306 -11.01 -38.53 6.13
N ALA A 307 -12.00 -38.14 6.94
CA ALA A 307 -12.83 -39.03 7.75
C ALA A 307 -13.98 -39.58 6.90
#